data_AF-A0A3R8RSY9-F1
#
_entry.id   AF-A0A3R8RSY9-F1
#
_cell.length_a   1.000
_cell.length_b   1.000
_cell.length_c   1.000
_cell.angle_alpha   90.00
_cell.angle_beta   90.00
_cell.angle_gamma   90.00
#
_symmetry.space_group_name_H-M   'P 1'
#
loop_
_entity.id
_entity.type
_entity.pdbx_description
1 polymer ?
#
loop_
_entity_poly.entity_id
_entity_poly.type
_entity_poly.pdbx_seq_one_letter_code
_entity_poly.pdbx_strand_id
1 'polypeptide(L)'
;MKTYLALIVPLAILAGCAKPVPKNPVLVADVVDNIHAWDGETVTVRGWLGQCQRLSCNLYSSLSDAIIVASQRPDQAKLSAAIDGISIGSTKKFDQAAAPLQFSEVIVRGIVSDECHGWMVDCMDRASDIYPISIKSISPTKVN
;
A
#
# COMPACT_ATOMS: atom_id res chain seq x y z
N MET A 1 30.20 -58.03 5.83
CA MET A 1 28.99 -57.21 5.58
C MET A 1 29.26 -55.82 6.14
N LYS A 2 29.25 -54.78 5.31
CA LYS A 2 29.46 -53.37 5.73
C LYS A 2 28.12 -52.65 5.68
N THR A 3 27.61 -52.26 6.83
CA THR A 3 26.34 -51.53 6.98
C THR A 3 26.62 -50.04 6.85
N TYR A 4 26.11 -49.41 5.79
CA TYR A 4 26.13 -47.96 5.64
C TYR A 4 24.85 -47.40 6.28
N LEU A 5 24.98 -46.69 7.40
CA LEU A 5 23.88 -45.86 7.93
C LEU A 5 23.82 -44.58 7.08
N ALA A 6 22.87 -44.53 6.14
CA ALA A 6 22.54 -43.30 5.43
C ALA A 6 21.65 -42.43 6.34
N LEU A 7 22.20 -41.32 6.84
CA LEU A 7 21.46 -40.32 7.59
C LEU A 7 20.62 -39.49 6.60
N ILE A 8 19.33 -39.78 6.50
CA ILE A 8 18.39 -38.98 5.70
C ILE A 8 17.95 -37.82 6.59
N VAL A 9 18.48 -36.62 6.35
CA VAL A 9 17.99 -35.38 6.96
C VAL A 9 16.70 -34.98 6.22
N PRO A 10 15.53 -34.98 6.87
CA PRO A 10 14.33 -34.48 6.24
C PRO A 10 14.47 -32.96 6.11
N LEU A 11 14.62 -32.49 4.87
CA LEU A 11 14.56 -31.07 4.53
C LEU A 11 13.10 -30.63 4.73
N ALA A 12 12.78 -30.18 5.94
CA ALA A 12 11.50 -29.55 6.24
C ALA A 12 11.42 -28.24 5.45
N ILE A 13 10.83 -28.29 4.26
CA ILE A 13 10.47 -27.10 3.49
C ILE A 13 9.40 -26.40 4.33
N LEU A 14 9.80 -25.36 5.06
CA LEU A 14 8.91 -24.37 5.63
C LEU A 14 8.25 -23.64 4.44
N ALA A 15 7.25 -24.28 3.83
CA ALA A 15 6.30 -23.61 2.99
C ALA A 15 5.44 -22.74 3.92
N GLY A 16 6.00 -21.60 4.33
CA GLY A 16 5.18 -20.52 4.88
C GLY A 16 4.08 -20.26 3.87
N CYS A 17 2.83 -20.25 4.34
CA CYS A 17 1.68 -19.91 3.52
C CYS A 17 1.79 -18.45 3.07
N ALA A 18 2.61 -18.18 2.05
CA ALA A 18 2.62 -16.91 1.37
C ALA A 18 1.25 -16.74 0.71
N LYS A 19 0.45 -15.81 1.23
CA LYS A 19 -0.83 -15.46 0.60
C LYS A 19 -0.50 -14.81 -0.75
N PRO A 20 -0.84 -15.44 -1.89
CA PRO A 20 -0.48 -14.89 -3.18
C PRO A 20 -1.17 -13.55 -3.42
N VAL A 21 -0.47 -12.61 -4.06
CA VAL A 21 -1.08 -11.35 -4.51
C VAL A 21 -2.15 -11.65 -5.57
N PRO A 22 -3.39 -11.16 -5.39
CA PRO A 22 -4.44 -11.30 -6.40
C PRO A 22 -4.11 -10.59 -7.72
N LYS A 23 -4.57 -11.14 -8.85
CA LYS A 23 -4.42 -10.51 -10.17
C LYS A 23 -5.35 -9.31 -10.40
N ASN A 24 -6.44 -9.22 -9.64
CA ASN A 24 -7.40 -8.12 -9.71
C ASN A 24 -6.97 -6.98 -8.77
N PRO A 25 -7.43 -5.74 -9.01
CA PRO A 25 -7.22 -4.66 -8.05
C PRO A 25 -7.73 -5.05 -6.66
N VAL A 26 -6.86 -5.00 -5.66
CA VAL A 26 -7.19 -5.22 -4.24
C VAL A 26 -7.62 -3.90 -3.59
N LEU A 27 -8.27 -3.96 -2.44
CA LEU A 27 -8.65 -2.78 -1.68
C LEU A 27 -7.49 -2.31 -0.79
N VAL A 28 -7.59 -1.08 -0.29
CA VAL A 28 -6.62 -0.52 0.68
C VAL A 28 -6.50 -1.42 1.92
N ALA A 29 -7.64 -1.86 2.47
CA ALA A 29 -7.66 -2.76 3.63
C ALA A 29 -6.93 -4.09 3.38
N ASP A 30 -7.05 -4.65 2.17
CA ASP A 30 -6.36 -5.89 1.82
C ASP A 30 -4.83 -5.71 1.85
N VAL A 31 -4.33 -4.54 1.45
CA VAL A 31 -2.90 -4.24 1.50
C VAL A 31 -2.44 -4.16 2.96
N VAL A 32 -3.16 -3.42 3.81
CA VAL A 32 -2.84 -3.28 5.24
C VAL A 32 -2.80 -4.67 5.92
N ASP A 33 -3.82 -5.49 5.69
CA ASP A 33 -3.94 -6.82 6.31
C ASP A 33 -2.87 -7.83 5.85
N ASN A 34 -2.22 -7.58 4.71
CA ASN A 34 -1.28 -8.53 4.10
C ASN A 34 0.09 -7.91 3.80
N ILE A 35 0.41 -6.73 4.34
CA ILE A 35 1.60 -5.95 3.94
C ILE A 35 2.90 -6.73 4.10
N HIS A 36 3.07 -7.46 5.20
CA HIS A 36 4.23 -8.33 5.43
C HIS A 36 4.33 -9.50 4.47
N ALA A 37 3.18 -10.09 4.10
CA ALA A 37 3.15 -11.23 3.19
C ALA A 37 3.35 -10.81 1.74
N TRP A 38 3.11 -9.53 1.43
CA TRP A 38 3.22 -8.95 0.10
C TRP A 38 4.44 -8.06 -0.06
N ASP A 39 5.30 -7.91 0.95
CA ASP A 39 6.50 -7.08 0.86
C ASP A 39 7.35 -7.45 -0.38
N GLY A 40 7.73 -6.43 -1.16
CA GLY A 40 8.44 -6.59 -2.43
C GLY A 40 7.59 -7.06 -3.62
N GLU A 41 6.32 -7.43 -3.40
CA GLU A 41 5.42 -7.88 -4.47
C GLU A 41 4.78 -6.71 -5.22
N THR A 42 4.50 -6.91 -6.51
CA THR A 42 3.77 -5.93 -7.30
C THR A 42 2.27 -6.11 -7.17
N VAL A 43 1.59 -5.10 -6.62
CA VAL A 43 0.13 -5.07 -6.45
C VAL A 43 -0.54 -4.03 -7.34
N THR A 44 -1.83 -4.22 -7.57
CA THR A 44 -2.72 -3.19 -8.11
C THR A 44 -3.76 -2.89 -7.03
N VAL A 45 -3.84 -1.65 -6.58
CA VAL A 45 -4.70 -1.22 -5.47
C VAL A 45 -5.75 -0.25 -5.97
N ARG A 46 -7.00 -0.48 -5.59
CA ARG A 46 -8.14 0.42 -5.78
C ARG A 46 -8.41 1.17 -4.48
N GLY A 47 -8.62 2.48 -4.59
CA GLY A 47 -9.01 3.31 -3.45
C GLY A 47 -9.21 4.76 -3.83
N TRP A 48 -9.35 5.61 -2.83
CA TRP A 48 -9.57 7.05 -2.99
C TRP A 48 -8.28 7.81 -2.73
N LEU A 49 -7.83 8.56 -3.74
CA LEU A 49 -6.62 9.36 -3.62
C LEU A 49 -6.86 10.52 -2.66
N GLY A 50 -6.03 10.64 -1.63
CA GLY A 50 -6.03 11.77 -0.71
C GLY A 50 -5.50 13.06 -1.35
N GLN A 51 -5.26 14.04 -0.49
CA GLN A 51 -4.48 15.19 -0.87
C GLN A 51 -3.01 14.76 -1.03
N CYS A 52 -2.38 15.12 -2.15
CA CYS A 52 -0.97 14.82 -2.40
C CYS A 52 -0.17 16.12 -2.36
N GLN A 53 0.67 16.28 -1.34
CA GLN A 53 1.52 17.45 -1.12
C GLN A 53 2.93 17.02 -0.75
N ARG A 54 3.94 17.42 -1.56
CA ARG A 54 5.40 17.33 -1.33
C ARG A 54 5.94 16.02 -0.73
N LEU A 55 5.54 15.66 0.49
CA LEU A 55 5.99 14.51 1.27
C LEU A 55 4.89 13.50 1.63
N SER A 56 3.61 13.81 1.36
CA SER A 56 2.49 12.92 1.69
C SER A 56 1.56 12.74 0.49
N CYS A 57 1.20 11.49 0.21
CA CYS A 57 0.18 11.11 -0.76
C CYS A 57 -0.33 9.74 -0.32
N ASN A 58 -1.59 9.67 0.11
CA ASN A 58 -2.14 8.45 0.70
C ASN A 58 -3.34 7.96 -0.11
N LEU A 59 -3.58 6.65 -0.07
CA LEU A 59 -4.78 6.02 -0.59
C LEU A 59 -5.68 5.56 0.56
N TYR A 60 -6.96 5.88 0.47
CA TYR A 60 -7.95 5.60 1.51
C TYR A 60 -9.05 4.66 1.02
N SER A 61 -9.71 3.99 1.97
CA SER A 61 -10.84 3.11 1.70
C SER A 61 -12.08 3.86 1.20
N SER A 62 -12.24 5.14 1.54
CA SER A 62 -13.37 5.96 1.09
C SER A 62 -13.01 7.42 0.80
N LEU A 63 -13.85 8.12 0.01
CA LEU A 63 -13.75 9.56 -0.21
C LEU A 63 -13.88 10.35 1.09
N SER A 64 -14.78 9.91 1.98
CA SER A 64 -15.00 10.56 3.27
C SER A 64 -13.72 10.57 4.10
N ASP A 65 -13.03 9.44 4.15
CA ASP A 65 -11.77 9.30 4.90
C ASP A 65 -10.68 10.24 4.35
N ALA A 66 -10.54 10.28 3.02
CA ALA A 66 -9.62 11.19 2.34
C ALA A 66 -9.91 12.67 2.67
N ILE A 67 -11.19 13.06 2.72
CA ILE A 67 -11.61 14.43 3.07
C ILE A 67 -11.36 14.72 4.55
N ILE A 68 -11.71 13.80 5.46
CA ILE A 68 -11.52 13.97 6.89
C ILE A 68 -10.03 14.21 7.19
N VAL A 69 -9.15 13.36 6.65
CA VAL A 69 -7.70 13.50 6.87
C VAL A 69 -7.15 14.80 6.26
N ALA A 70 -7.60 15.17 5.05
CA ALA A 70 -7.17 16.42 4.41
C ALA A 70 -7.67 17.68 5.14
N SER A 71 -8.81 17.59 5.84
CA SER A 71 -9.41 18.76 6.50
C SER A 71 -8.59 19.28 7.69
N GLN A 72 -7.75 18.42 8.30
CA GLN A 72 -6.89 18.72 9.46
C GLN A 72 -7.59 19.51 10.58
N ARG A 73 -8.90 19.32 10.76
CA ARG A 73 -9.64 20.10 11.75
C ARG A 73 -9.30 19.62 13.16
N PRO A 74 -9.07 20.52 14.14
CA PRO A 74 -8.70 20.13 15.49
C PRO A 74 -9.73 19.24 16.19
N ASP A 75 -11.03 19.45 15.91
CA ASP A 75 -12.14 18.65 16.42
C ASP A 75 -12.20 17.24 15.82
N GLN A 76 -11.56 17.03 14.67
CA GLN A 76 -11.47 15.74 13.98
C GLN A 76 -10.11 15.06 14.12
N ALA A 77 -9.15 15.64 14.84
CA ALA A 77 -7.79 15.14 14.93
C ALA A 77 -7.71 13.67 15.43
N LYS A 78 -8.59 13.29 16.37
CA LYS A 78 -8.68 11.91 16.85
C LYS A 78 -9.24 10.96 15.78
N LEU A 79 -10.20 11.44 14.99
CA LEU A 79 -10.81 10.66 13.93
C LEU A 79 -9.84 10.49 12.75
N SER A 80 -9.16 11.56 12.35
CA SER A 80 -8.15 11.50 11.28
C SER A 80 -6.97 10.60 11.65
N ALA A 81 -6.56 10.57 12.91
CA ALA A 81 -5.51 9.68 13.40
C ALA A 81 -5.94 8.20 13.47
N ALA A 82 -7.24 7.91 13.46
CA ALA A 82 -7.78 6.55 13.49
C ALA A 82 -8.13 6.01 12.09
N ILE A 83 -7.93 6.81 11.04
CA ILE A 83 -8.19 6.39 9.66
C ILE A 83 -6.92 5.76 9.10
N ASP A 84 -7.02 4.47 8.77
CA ASP A 84 -5.96 3.75 8.08
C ASP A 84 -5.97 4.10 6.58
N GLY A 85 -4.87 4.67 6.12
CA GLY A 85 -4.57 4.87 4.71
C GLY A 85 -3.17 4.35 4.42
N ILE A 86 -2.94 3.89 3.19
CA ILE A 86 -1.62 3.45 2.76
C ILE A 86 -0.85 4.60 2.13
N SER A 87 0.40 4.78 2.55
CA SER A 87 1.32 5.79 2.02
C SER A 87 1.85 5.39 0.65
N ILE A 88 1.74 6.30 -0.32
CA ILE A 88 2.29 6.13 -1.66
C ILE A 88 3.55 6.98 -1.78
N GLY A 89 4.65 6.34 -2.16
CA GLY A 89 5.92 7.03 -2.40
C GLY A 89 5.81 8.09 -3.50
N SER A 90 6.75 9.03 -3.53
CA SER A 90 6.75 10.12 -4.50
C SER A 90 7.76 9.89 -5.62
N THR A 91 7.32 10.12 -6.86
CA THR A 91 8.22 10.34 -8.00
C THR A 91 7.66 11.50 -8.83
N LYS A 92 8.51 12.31 -9.45
CA LYS A 92 8.07 13.45 -10.27
C LYS A 92 6.97 13.08 -11.29
N LYS A 93 7.11 11.92 -11.94
CA LYS A 93 6.15 11.43 -12.94
C LYS A 93 4.83 11.00 -12.30
N PHE A 94 4.89 10.29 -11.18
CA PHE A 94 3.69 9.88 -10.45
C PHE A 94 2.94 11.10 -9.91
N ASP A 95 3.65 12.03 -9.26
CA ASP A 95 3.05 13.23 -8.67
C ASP A 95 2.34 14.08 -9.73
N GLN A 96 2.93 14.22 -10.92
CA GLN A 96 2.29 14.90 -12.06
C GLN A 96 0.99 14.21 -12.51
N ALA A 97 0.95 12.89 -12.51
CA ALA A 97 -0.23 12.11 -12.89
C ALA A 97 -1.29 12.06 -11.78
N ALA A 98 -0.87 12.10 -10.51
CA ALA A 98 -1.71 12.04 -9.34
C ALA A 98 -2.35 13.41 -9.00
N ALA A 99 -1.65 14.51 -9.28
CA ALA A 99 -2.13 15.87 -8.98
C ALA A 99 -3.57 16.16 -9.46
N PRO A 100 -3.98 15.85 -10.71
CA PRO A 100 -5.35 16.09 -11.16
C PRO A 100 -6.37 15.05 -10.65
N LEU A 101 -5.94 14.00 -9.95
CA LEU A 101 -6.78 12.89 -9.49
C LEU A 101 -7.06 12.94 -7.98
N GLN A 102 -6.63 13.99 -7.27
CA GLN A 102 -6.89 14.13 -5.84
C GLN A 102 -8.39 14.07 -5.54
N PHE A 103 -8.76 13.38 -4.47
CA PHE A 103 -10.14 13.11 -4.06
C PHE A 103 -10.97 12.36 -5.12
N SER A 104 -10.32 11.61 -6.01
CA SER A 104 -10.98 10.73 -6.98
C SER A 104 -10.69 9.27 -6.66
N GLU A 105 -11.57 8.40 -7.13
CA GLU A 105 -11.34 6.96 -7.08
C GLU A 105 -10.34 6.55 -8.17
N VAL A 106 -9.27 5.87 -7.76
CA VAL A 106 -8.13 5.54 -8.63
C VAL A 106 -7.74 4.09 -8.50
N ILE A 107 -7.00 3.61 -9.50
CA ILE A 107 -6.21 2.39 -9.43
C ILE A 107 -4.73 2.78 -9.48
N VAL A 108 -3.99 2.38 -8.45
CA VAL A 108 -2.55 2.52 -8.33
C VAL A 108 -1.91 1.15 -8.53
N ARG A 109 -0.86 1.07 -9.34
CA ARG A 109 0.01 -0.11 -9.43
C ARG A 109 1.35 0.25 -8.84
N GLY A 110 1.88 -0.60 -7.97
CA GLY A 110 3.13 -0.35 -7.28
C GLY A 110 3.69 -1.60 -6.60
N ILE A 111 4.85 -1.45 -5.97
CA ILE A 111 5.51 -2.48 -5.18
C ILE A 111 5.16 -2.24 -3.72
N VAL A 112 4.68 -3.25 -3.02
CA VAL A 112 4.39 -3.17 -1.58
C VAL A 112 5.69 -3.10 -0.80
N SER A 113 5.67 -2.33 0.27
CA SER A 113 6.78 -2.18 1.20
C SER A 113 6.24 -2.21 2.62
N ASP A 114 6.76 -3.13 3.44
CA ASP A 114 6.39 -3.19 4.86
C ASP A 114 7.27 -2.32 5.75
N GLU A 115 8.11 -1.45 5.17
CA GLU A 115 9.08 -0.59 5.87
C GLU A 115 8.49 0.14 7.08
N CYS A 116 7.23 0.58 6.99
CA CYS A 116 6.55 1.30 8.06
C CYS A 116 5.68 0.44 8.99
N HIS A 117 5.40 -0.80 8.59
CA HIS A 117 4.56 -1.72 9.34
C HIS A 117 5.37 -2.87 9.97
N GLY A 118 6.66 -3.01 9.62
CA GLY A 118 7.63 -4.00 10.08
C GLY A 118 8.06 -3.89 11.55
N TRP A 119 8.63 -4.98 12.09
CA TRP A 119 8.88 -5.15 13.53
C TRP A 119 10.03 -4.34 14.14
N MET A 120 10.82 -3.56 13.39
CA MET A 120 12.05 -2.96 13.92
C MET A 120 12.48 -1.62 13.27
N VAL A 121 11.57 -0.73 12.91
CA VAL A 121 11.95 0.60 12.39
C VAL A 121 11.07 1.69 12.98
N ASP A 122 11.70 2.71 13.58
CA ASP A 122 11.04 4.00 13.72
C ASP A 122 10.75 4.47 12.28
N CYS A 123 9.48 4.53 11.88
CA CYS A 123 9.04 5.14 10.62
C CYS A 123 9.60 6.57 10.56
N MET A 124 10.78 6.73 9.98
CA MET A 124 11.27 8.06 9.62
C MET A 124 10.38 8.59 8.50
N ASP A 125 10.21 9.92 8.48
CA ASP A 125 9.48 10.63 7.43
C ASP A 125 9.82 10.04 6.05
N ARG A 126 8.79 9.65 5.28
CA ARG A 126 8.82 9.11 3.90
C ARG A 126 8.95 7.60 3.67
N ALA A 127 8.73 6.75 4.67
CA ALA A 127 8.50 5.33 4.39
C ALA A 127 7.15 5.12 3.68
N SER A 128 7.18 4.40 2.57
CA SER A 128 6.03 4.19 1.68
C SER A 128 5.50 2.77 1.86
N ASP A 129 4.18 2.62 1.93
CA ASP A 129 3.55 1.29 1.87
C ASP A 129 3.50 0.77 0.43
N ILE A 130 3.45 1.71 -0.53
CA ILE A 130 3.45 1.44 -1.97
C ILE A 130 4.48 2.33 -2.66
N TYR A 131 5.48 1.71 -3.29
CA TYR A 131 6.34 2.37 -4.28
C TYR A 131 5.61 2.43 -5.63
N PRO A 132 5.21 3.63 -6.11
CA PRO A 132 4.31 3.71 -7.26
C PRO A 132 5.01 3.42 -8.59
N ILE A 133 4.30 2.69 -9.45
CA ILE A 133 4.66 2.49 -10.86
C ILE A 133 3.72 3.30 -11.77
N SER A 134 2.42 3.29 -11.48
CA SER A 134 1.42 4.01 -12.28
C SER A 134 0.14 4.30 -11.49
N ILE A 135 -0.60 5.33 -11.92
CA ILE A 135 -1.93 5.67 -11.44
C ILE A 135 -2.88 5.89 -12.62
N LYS A 136 -4.15 5.52 -12.46
CA LYS A 136 -5.23 5.84 -13.39
C LYS A 136 -6.53 6.11 -12.65
N SER A 137 -7.38 6.97 -13.19
CA SER A 137 -8.74 7.13 -12.68
C SER A 137 -9.61 5.92 -13.01
N ILE A 138 -10.54 5.56 -12.13
CA ILE A 138 -11.59 4.57 -12.41
C ILE A 138 -12.72 5.19 -13.23
N SER A 139 -13.00 6.48 -12.99
CA SER A 139 -13.94 7.28 -13.77
C SER A 139 -13.18 8.42 -14.43
N PRO A 140 -12.97 8.45 -15.75
CA PRO A 140 -12.40 9.63 -16.39
C PRO A 140 -13.36 10.79 -16.13
N THR A 141 -12.95 11.76 -15.31
CA THR A 141 -13.68 13.01 -15.16
C THR A 141 -13.75 13.63 -16.54
N LYS A 142 -14.93 13.62 -17.16
CA LYS A 142 -15.19 14.45 -18.35
C LYS A 142 -15.04 15.89 -17.89
N VAL A 143 -13.89 16.48 -18.19
CA VAL A 143 -13.71 17.92 -18.09
C VAL A 143 -14.55 18.50 -19.23
N ASN A 144 -15.70 19.09 -18.90
CA ASN A 144 -16.45 19.95 -19.81
C ASN A 144 -15.78 21.31 -19.88
#